data_AF-A0A7J2J890-F1
#
_entry.id   AF-A0A7J2J890-F1
#
_cell.length_a   1.000
_cell.length_b   1.000
_cell.length_c   1.000
_cell.angle_alpha   90.00
_cell.angle_beta   90.00
_cell.angle_gamma   90.00
#
_symmetry.space_group_name_H-M   'P 1'
#
loop_
_entity.id
_entity.type
_entity.pdbx_description
1 polymer ?
#
loop_
_entity_poly.entity_id
_entity_poly.type
_entity_poly.pdbx_seq_one_letter_code
_entity_poly.pdbx_strand_id
1 'polypeptide(L)'
;MNFRDFVKLLDEKGLLARIKRPVDIKYEIATLMKLMNDKPLLFENVKGHTMRVVANVCSTRELVALGLGIKPNEIIAKLTEAIENPKEPKVVKAEGYREAPVDLTKLPILLHYKLDGGPYISSGVIVARDPELGLNASYHRMMVIDKDKIVMRILQRDFDAFLKRGNKEFAICIGNSMPVMVAAAVSAERGKSELGIANALAETNLIELGGHKVPESEIVMIAEMSGEEHDEGPFLDLTETPDIVRKQRVARIKQVFMKENPLYHALLPGGLEHKVLMGMPREPTIFRE
;
A
#
# COMPACT_ATOMS: atom_id res chain seq x y z
N MET A 1 -13.75 8.28 1.77
CA MET A 1 -13.75 8.00 0.31
C MET A 1 -12.84 6.80 0.05
N ASN A 2 -13.33 5.76 -0.62
CA ASN A 2 -12.49 4.60 -0.93
C ASN A 2 -11.57 4.90 -2.15
N PHE A 3 -10.66 3.97 -2.47
CA PHE A 3 -9.67 4.17 -3.54
C PHE A 3 -10.30 4.42 -4.91
N ARG A 4 -11.28 3.62 -5.33
CA ARG A 4 -11.92 3.76 -6.64
C ARG A 4 -12.72 5.06 -6.79
N ASP A 5 -13.36 5.51 -5.72
CA ASP A 5 -14.06 6.79 -5.69
C ASP A 5 -13.08 7.95 -5.89
N PHE A 6 -11.89 7.85 -5.28
CA PHE A 6 -10.84 8.83 -5.49
C PHE A 6 -10.30 8.80 -6.92
N VAL A 7 -10.08 7.62 -7.51
CA VAL A 7 -9.68 7.51 -8.93
C VAL A 7 -10.74 8.13 -9.85
N LYS A 8 -12.03 7.89 -9.57
CA LYS A 8 -13.13 8.51 -10.32
C LYS A 8 -13.12 10.04 -10.17
N LEU A 9 -12.92 10.55 -8.97
CA LEU A 9 -12.81 11.99 -8.71
C LEU A 9 -11.65 12.63 -9.48
N LEU A 10 -10.49 11.96 -9.54
CA LEU A 10 -9.34 12.43 -10.31
C LEU A 10 -9.67 12.53 -11.80
N ASP A 11 -10.42 11.56 -12.34
CA ASP A 11 -10.88 11.56 -13.72
C ASP A 11 -11.88 12.68 -14.00
N GLU A 12 -12.90 12.83 -13.14
CA GLU A 12 -13.92 13.89 -13.24
C GLU A 12 -13.29 15.30 -13.18
N LYS A 13 -12.18 15.46 -12.46
CA LYS A 13 -11.42 16.72 -12.37
C LYS A 13 -10.37 16.91 -13.48
N GLY A 14 -10.23 15.97 -14.42
CA GLY A 14 -9.18 16.01 -15.46
C GLY A 14 -7.74 15.86 -14.92
N LEU A 15 -7.61 15.39 -13.68
CA LEU A 15 -6.32 15.16 -13.02
C LEU A 15 -5.72 13.80 -13.38
N LEU A 16 -6.52 12.84 -13.83
CA LEU A 16 -6.07 11.50 -14.22
C LEU A 16 -5.68 11.44 -15.70
N ALA A 17 -4.45 11.01 -16.00
CA ALA A 17 -4.03 10.72 -17.37
C ALA A 17 -4.31 9.25 -17.71
N ARG A 18 -5.08 9.00 -18.78
CA ARG A 18 -5.48 7.67 -19.23
C ARG A 18 -4.54 7.16 -20.33
N ILE A 19 -3.85 6.05 -20.05
CA ILE A 19 -2.98 5.36 -21.00
C ILE A 19 -3.74 4.17 -21.58
N LYS A 20 -4.27 4.36 -22.79
CA LYS A 20 -5.14 3.38 -23.48
C LYS A 20 -4.36 2.35 -24.30
N ARG A 21 -3.14 2.69 -24.73
CA ARG A 21 -2.28 1.78 -25.49
C ARG A 21 -1.83 0.61 -24.60
N PRO A 22 -1.61 -0.58 -25.14
CA PRO A 22 -1.02 -1.69 -24.39
C PRO A 22 0.33 -1.32 -23.78
N VAL A 23 0.54 -1.66 -22.51
CA VAL A 23 1.78 -1.43 -21.75
C VAL A 23 2.23 -2.69 -21.00
N ASP A 24 3.54 -2.84 -20.82
CA ASP A 24 4.15 -3.96 -20.11
C ASP A 24 4.41 -3.68 -18.62
N ILE A 25 4.21 -4.69 -17.76
CA ILE A 25 4.55 -4.64 -16.33
C ILE A 25 6.07 -4.61 -16.09
N LYS A 26 6.84 -5.07 -17.08
CA LYS A 26 8.30 -5.05 -17.06
C LYS A 26 8.81 -3.72 -17.57
N TYR A 27 9.26 -2.87 -16.65
CA TYR A 27 9.89 -1.56 -16.86
C TYR A 27 9.02 -0.47 -17.50
N GLU A 28 8.10 -0.80 -18.41
CA GLU A 28 7.37 0.18 -19.21
C GLU A 28 6.43 1.04 -18.36
N ILE A 29 5.55 0.43 -17.56
CA ILE A 29 4.68 1.19 -16.66
C ILE A 29 5.52 2.03 -15.67
N ALA A 30 6.56 1.46 -15.07
CA ALA A 30 7.45 2.18 -14.17
C ALA A 30 8.15 3.38 -14.84
N THR A 31 8.55 3.23 -16.10
CA THR A 31 9.14 4.31 -16.91
C THR A 31 8.13 5.43 -17.14
N LEU A 32 6.87 5.09 -17.48
CA LEU A 32 5.82 6.07 -17.67
C LEU A 32 5.46 6.78 -16.35
N MET A 33 5.41 6.06 -15.23
CA MET A 33 5.24 6.66 -13.90
C MET A 33 6.34 7.68 -13.59
N LYS A 34 7.60 7.35 -13.92
CA LYS A 34 8.74 8.26 -13.72
C LYS A 34 8.67 9.49 -14.62
N LEU A 35 8.32 9.32 -15.90
CA LEU A 35 8.22 10.42 -16.87
C LEU A 35 7.07 11.38 -16.54
N MET A 36 5.96 10.86 -16.04
CA MET A 36 4.78 11.65 -15.67
C MET A 36 4.87 12.23 -14.26
N ASN A 37 5.85 11.79 -13.47
CA ASN A 37 6.25 12.32 -12.18
C ASN A 37 5.09 12.42 -11.16
N ASP A 38 4.42 13.57 -11.10
CA ASP A 38 3.35 13.87 -10.15
C ASP A 38 1.94 13.59 -10.68
N LYS A 39 1.78 13.39 -12.00
CA LYS A 39 0.48 13.17 -12.62
C LYS A 39 -0.05 11.76 -12.31
N PRO A 40 -1.27 11.63 -11.75
CA PRO A 40 -1.93 10.33 -11.60
C PRO A 40 -2.18 9.66 -12.96
N LEU A 41 -1.99 8.34 -13.00
CA LEU A 41 -2.09 7.54 -14.23
C LEU A 41 -3.08 6.39 -14.07
N LEU A 42 -3.85 6.14 -15.12
CA LEU A 42 -4.66 4.93 -15.29
C LEU A 42 -4.22 4.21 -16.57
N PHE A 43 -3.65 3.03 -16.42
CA PHE A 43 -3.29 2.13 -17.51
C PHE A 43 -4.46 1.17 -17.76
N GLU A 44 -5.13 1.35 -18.90
CA GLU A 44 -6.35 0.60 -19.22
C GLU A 44 -6.08 -0.76 -19.84
N ASN A 45 -4.91 -0.94 -20.46
CA ASN A 45 -4.52 -2.16 -21.16
C ASN A 45 -3.11 -2.60 -20.74
N VAL A 46 -3.06 -3.56 -19.83
CA VAL A 46 -1.81 -4.14 -19.32
C VAL A 46 -1.62 -5.52 -19.95
N LYS A 47 -0.53 -5.69 -20.69
CA LYS A 47 -0.25 -6.92 -21.46
C LYS A 47 -0.27 -8.13 -20.52
N GLY A 48 -1.05 -9.15 -20.87
CA GLY A 48 -1.16 -10.39 -20.09
C GLY A 48 -2.08 -10.32 -18.87
N HIS A 49 -2.70 -9.16 -18.58
CA HIS A 49 -3.55 -8.97 -17.42
C HIS A 49 -4.91 -8.37 -17.79
N THR A 50 -5.95 -8.76 -17.06
CA THR A 50 -7.29 -8.15 -17.17
C THR A 50 -7.46 -6.95 -16.25
N MET A 51 -6.59 -6.80 -15.25
CA MET A 51 -6.64 -5.72 -14.28
C MET A 51 -6.03 -4.45 -14.84
N ARG A 52 -6.65 -3.32 -14.52
CA ARG A 52 -6.11 -1.99 -14.81
C ARG A 52 -5.15 -1.58 -13.71
N VAL A 53 -4.13 -0.81 -14.06
CA VAL A 53 -3.15 -0.30 -13.08
C VAL A 53 -3.38 1.18 -12.88
N VAL A 54 -3.37 1.61 -11.62
CA VAL A 54 -3.45 3.01 -11.20
C VAL A 54 -2.18 3.37 -10.46
N ALA A 55 -1.59 4.52 -10.75
CA ALA A 55 -0.33 4.95 -10.16
C ALA A 55 -0.33 6.45 -9.86
N ASN A 56 0.65 6.89 -9.05
CA ASN A 56 0.96 8.28 -8.76
C ASN A 56 -0.19 9.04 -8.07
N VAL A 57 -1.12 8.35 -7.39
CA VAL A 57 -2.33 8.96 -6.83
C VAL A 57 -2.06 9.77 -5.57
N CYS A 58 -0.92 9.55 -4.91
CA CYS A 58 -0.48 10.26 -3.72
C CYS A 58 0.86 11.01 -3.96
N SER A 59 1.08 11.54 -5.18
CA SER A 59 2.37 12.13 -5.56
C SER A 59 2.58 13.59 -5.18
N THR A 60 1.55 14.30 -4.73
CA THR A 60 1.66 15.70 -4.29
C THR A 60 0.81 16.00 -3.07
N ARG A 61 1.09 17.13 -2.41
CA ARG A 61 0.28 17.61 -1.28
C ARG A 61 -1.15 17.91 -1.71
N GLU A 62 -1.34 18.44 -2.91
CA GLU A 62 -2.65 18.76 -3.48
C GLU A 62 -3.48 17.49 -3.68
N LEU A 63 -2.87 16.40 -4.17
CA LEU A 63 -3.53 15.11 -4.31
C LEU A 63 -3.89 14.51 -2.95
N VAL A 64 -3.00 14.59 -1.96
CA VAL A 64 -3.28 14.16 -0.59
C VAL A 64 -4.44 14.95 0.01
N ALA A 65 -4.37 16.28 -0.05
CA ALA A 65 -5.43 17.17 0.44
C ALA A 65 -6.77 16.87 -0.24
N LEU A 66 -6.76 16.68 -1.56
CA LEU A 66 -7.96 16.32 -2.33
C LEU A 66 -8.55 14.98 -1.87
N GLY A 67 -7.71 13.95 -1.68
CA GLY A 67 -8.16 12.63 -1.22
C GLY A 67 -8.63 12.62 0.23
N LEU A 68 -8.15 13.55 1.05
CA LEU A 68 -8.60 13.77 2.42
C LEU A 68 -9.81 14.72 2.52
N GLY A 69 -10.17 15.42 1.44
CA GLY A 69 -11.25 16.41 1.44
C GLY A 69 -10.93 17.70 2.21
N ILE A 70 -9.66 18.06 2.31
CA ILE A 70 -9.16 19.26 3.02
C ILE A 70 -8.35 20.16 2.09
N LYS A 71 -7.89 21.31 2.59
CA LYS A 71 -6.95 22.19 1.88
C LYS A 71 -5.49 21.77 2.14
N PRO A 72 -4.56 22.01 1.19
CA PRO A 72 -3.14 21.65 1.36
C PRO A 72 -2.46 22.20 2.61
N ASN A 73 -2.85 23.39 3.07
CA ASN A 73 -2.31 24.02 4.28
C ASN A 73 -2.88 23.43 5.58
N GLU A 74 -3.95 22.62 5.51
CA GLU A 74 -4.57 21.98 6.68
C GLU A 74 -3.95 20.59 6.97
N ILE A 75 -3.18 20.02 6.03
CA ILE A 75 -2.61 18.67 6.13
C ILE A 75 -1.84 18.47 7.44
N ILE A 76 -0.89 19.36 7.76
CA ILE A 76 -0.03 19.18 8.93
C ILE A 76 -0.87 19.21 10.22
N ALA A 77 -1.77 20.18 10.35
CA ALA A 77 -2.63 20.31 11.51
C ALA A 77 -3.55 19.09 11.67
N LYS A 78 -4.17 18.62 10.59
CA LYS A 78 -5.06 17.45 10.61
C LYS A 78 -4.32 16.15 10.92
N LEU A 79 -3.14 15.96 10.34
CA LEU A 79 -2.32 14.78 10.61
C LEU A 79 -1.80 14.78 12.05
N THR A 80 -1.38 15.94 12.56
CA THR A 80 -1.00 16.16 13.97
C THR A 80 -2.14 15.76 14.91
N GLU A 81 -3.35 16.28 14.66
CA GLU A 81 -4.56 15.98 15.45
C GLU A 81 -4.89 14.48 15.44
N ALA A 82 -4.80 13.84 14.27
CA ALA A 82 -5.10 12.42 14.08
C ALA A 82 -4.08 11.48 14.74
N ILE A 83 -2.79 11.85 14.75
CA ILE A 83 -1.72 11.09 15.42
C ILE A 83 -1.88 11.15 16.95
N GLU A 84 -2.30 12.29 17.48
CA GLU A 84 -2.55 12.46 18.93
C GLU A 84 -3.83 11.76 19.38
N ASN A 85 -4.87 11.85 18.56
CA ASN A 85 -6.22 11.42 18.91
C ASN A 85 -6.75 10.40 17.88
N PRO A 86 -6.10 9.22 17.74
CA PRO A 86 -6.59 8.18 16.85
C PRO A 86 -7.99 7.72 17.29
N LYS A 87 -8.86 7.42 16.32
CA LYS A 87 -10.25 7.03 16.57
C LYS A 87 -10.48 5.61 16.12
N GLU A 88 -10.99 4.75 16.99
CA GLU A 88 -11.26 3.36 16.63
C GLU A 88 -12.23 3.27 15.43
N PRO A 89 -11.82 2.62 14.32
CA PRO A 89 -12.69 2.38 13.18
C PRO A 89 -13.88 1.48 13.53
N LYS A 90 -15.04 1.75 12.94
CA LYS A 90 -16.15 0.78 12.97
C LYS A 90 -15.82 -0.41 12.07
N VAL A 91 -16.26 -1.59 12.47
CA VAL A 91 -16.25 -2.78 11.61
C VAL A 91 -17.61 -2.90 10.94
N VAL A 92 -17.61 -2.96 9.61
CA VAL A 92 -18.81 -3.14 8.79
C VAL A 92 -18.70 -4.43 7.98
N LYS A 93 -19.82 -4.87 7.43
CA LYS A 93 -19.86 -6.06 6.57
C LYS A 93 -19.05 -5.81 5.28
N ALA A 94 -18.23 -6.78 4.86
CA ALA A 94 -17.59 -6.73 3.56
C ALA A 94 -18.63 -6.88 2.44
N GLU A 95 -18.61 -5.97 1.47
CA GLU A 95 -19.51 -5.98 0.31
C GLU A 95 -18.72 -5.88 -1.00
N GLY A 96 -19.18 -6.59 -2.03
CA GLY A 96 -18.60 -6.51 -3.38
C GLY A 96 -17.23 -7.17 -3.55
N TYR A 97 -16.85 -8.08 -2.64
CA TYR A 97 -15.65 -8.90 -2.78
C TYR A 97 -16.00 -10.31 -3.26
N ARG A 98 -15.15 -10.85 -4.13
CA ARG A 98 -15.11 -12.26 -4.47
C ARG A 98 -13.79 -12.87 -4.07
N GLU A 99 -13.81 -14.16 -3.75
CA GLU A 99 -12.58 -14.94 -3.63
C GLU A 99 -12.00 -15.20 -5.03
N ALA A 100 -10.68 -15.21 -5.12
CA ALA A 100 -9.94 -15.44 -6.34
C ALA A 100 -8.87 -16.53 -6.13
N PRO A 101 -8.43 -17.20 -7.21
CA PRO A 101 -7.34 -18.16 -7.10
C PRO A 101 -6.07 -17.52 -6.54
N VAL A 102 -5.35 -18.28 -5.71
CA VAL A 102 -4.03 -17.90 -5.20
C VAL A 102 -3.01 -18.06 -6.32
N ASP A 103 -2.84 -16.99 -7.09
CA ASP A 103 -1.87 -16.89 -8.17
C ASP A 103 -1.45 -15.44 -8.40
N LEU A 104 -0.30 -15.07 -7.83
CA LEU A 104 0.32 -13.75 -7.94
C LEU A 104 0.65 -13.37 -9.39
N THR A 105 0.78 -14.35 -10.30
CA THR A 105 1.03 -14.07 -11.73
C THR A 105 -0.19 -13.47 -12.43
N LYS A 106 -1.38 -13.51 -11.80
CA LYS A 106 -2.59 -12.85 -12.31
C LYS A 106 -2.62 -11.35 -11.98
N LEU A 107 -1.90 -10.92 -10.96
CA LEU A 107 -1.78 -9.51 -10.58
C LEU A 107 -0.74 -8.82 -11.46
N PRO A 108 -0.97 -7.57 -11.92
CA PRO A 108 -0.02 -6.82 -12.73
C PRO A 108 1.12 -6.24 -11.85
N ILE A 109 1.85 -7.13 -11.15
CA ILE A 109 2.95 -6.77 -10.25
C ILE A 109 4.16 -6.37 -11.08
N LEU A 110 4.72 -5.20 -10.82
CA LEU A 110 5.73 -4.60 -11.68
C LEU A 110 7.13 -5.11 -11.37
N LEU A 111 7.91 -5.30 -12.43
CA LEU A 111 9.36 -5.28 -12.35
C LEU A 111 9.80 -3.86 -12.71
N HIS A 112 10.12 -3.03 -11.70
CA HIS A 112 10.27 -1.58 -11.87
C HIS A 112 11.56 -1.22 -12.59
N TYR A 113 12.68 -1.78 -12.13
CA TYR A 113 14.02 -1.47 -12.62
C TYR A 113 14.75 -2.72 -13.06
N LYS A 114 15.70 -2.56 -14.00
CA LYS A 114 16.54 -3.67 -14.49
C LYS A 114 17.35 -4.34 -13.38
N LEU A 115 17.68 -3.59 -12.32
CA LEU A 115 18.44 -4.10 -11.18
C LEU A 115 17.57 -4.92 -10.22
N ASP A 116 16.25 -4.71 -10.18
CA ASP A 116 15.41 -5.31 -9.16
C ASP A 116 15.52 -6.85 -9.19
N GLY A 117 15.60 -7.47 -8.01
CA GLY A 117 15.71 -8.93 -7.87
C GLY A 117 14.51 -9.71 -8.41
N GLY A 118 13.36 -9.04 -8.60
CA GLY A 118 12.13 -9.64 -9.11
C GLY A 118 10.99 -8.62 -9.14
N PRO A 119 9.76 -9.04 -9.50
CA PRO A 119 8.58 -8.19 -9.39
C PRO A 119 8.24 -7.85 -7.93
N TYR A 120 7.81 -6.62 -7.66
CA TYR A 120 7.53 -6.15 -6.30
C TYR A 120 6.10 -5.64 -6.13
N ILE A 121 5.44 -6.09 -5.05
CA ILE A 121 4.29 -5.38 -4.49
C ILE A 121 4.84 -4.25 -3.63
N SER A 122 4.73 -3.01 -4.12
CA SER A 122 5.32 -1.80 -3.52
C SER A 122 4.31 -0.90 -2.81
N SER A 123 3.02 -1.05 -3.11
CA SER A 123 1.90 -0.27 -2.55
C SER A 123 1.12 -1.02 -1.46
N GLY A 124 1.54 -2.25 -1.14
CA GLY A 124 0.84 -3.11 -0.20
C GLY A 124 1.02 -2.65 1.24
N VAL A 125 -0.10 -2.44 1.93
CA VAL A 125 -0.14 -2.21 3.37
C VAL A 125 -0.39 -3.55 4.06
N ILE A 126 0.56 -3.98 4.88
CA ILE A 126 0.38 -5.14 5.76
C ILE A 126 -0.48 -4.71 6.93
N VAL A 127 -1.53 -5.47 7.22
CA VAL A 127 -2.37 -5.33 8.41
C VAL A 127 -2.23 -6.59 9.25
N ALA A 128 -1.79 -6.40 10.49
CA ALA A 128 -1.60 -7.48 11.45
C ALA A 128 -2.18 -7.09 12.81
N ARG A 129 -2.67 -8.09 13.57
CA ARG A 129 -3.22 -7.88 14.90
C ARG A 129 -2.49 -8.71 15.94
N ASP A 130 -1.92 -8.07 16.95
CA ASP A 130 -1.48 -8.73 18.17
C ASP A 130 -2.59 -8.64 19.23
N PRO A 131 -2.87 -9.71 19.99
CA PRO A 131 -3.91 -9.68 21.03
C PRO A 131 -3.67 -8.65 22.14
N GLU A 132 -2.42 -8.32 22.45
CA GLU A 132 -2.05 -7.36 23.51
C GLU A 132 -1.66 -6.00 22.94
N LEU A 133 -0.93 -5.98 21.81
CA LEU A 133 -0.41 -4.74 21.21
C LEU A 133 -1.36 -4.08 20.21
N GLY A 134 -2.44 -4.78 19.81
CA GLY A 134 -3.48 -4.24 18.95
C GLY A 134 -3.18 -4.36 17.45
N LEU A 135 -3.78 -3.46 16.66
CA LEU A 135 -3.69 -3.45 15.19
C LEU A 135 -2.52 -2.59 14.71
N ASN A 136 -1.69 -3.16 13.84
CA ASN A 136 -0.67 -2.44 13.08
C ASN A 136 -1.04 -2.45 11.59
N ALA A 137 -0.87 -1.30 10.92
CA ALA A 137 -0.90 -1.20 9.47
C ALA A 137 0.35 -0.48 8.95
N SER A 138 1.16 -1.16 8.13
CA SER A 138 2.47 -0.64 7.70
C SER A 138 2.86 -1.09 6.30
N TYR A 139 3.65 -0.26 5.60
CA TYR A 139 4.20 -0.61 4.30
C TYR A 139 5.39 -1.55 4.40
N HIS A 140 5.41 -2.56 3.53
CA HIS A 140 6.54 -3.44 3.32
C HIS A 140 6.71 -3.70 1.83
N ARG A 141 7.94 -3.58 1.31
CA ARG A 141 8.23 -4.06 -0.04
C ARG A 141 8.25 -5.58 -0.03
N MET A 142 7.57 -6.20 -0.99
CA MET A 142 7.41 -7.64 -1.07
C MET A 142 7.78 -8.13 -2.47
N MET A 143 8.90 -8.84 -2.59
CA MET A 143 9.35 -9.43 -3.84
C MET A 143 8.62 -10.75 -4.07
N VAL A 144 8.07 -10.93 -5.27
CA VAL A 144 7.41 -12.19 -5.67
C VAL A 144 8.49 -13.19 -6.06
N ILE A 145 8.47 -14.37 -5.42
CA ILE A 145 9.44 -15.44 -5.67
C ILE A 145 8.79 -16.72 -6.21
N ASP A 146 7.46 -16.85 -6.10
CA ASP A 146 6.66 -17.90 -6.72
C ASP A 146 5.20 -17.42 -6.88
N LYS A 147 4.34 -18.22 -7.53
CA LYS A 147 2.91 -17.94 -7.72
C LYS A 147 2.14 -17.65 -6.42
N ASP A 148 2.64 -18.12 -5.29
CA ASP A 148 2.01 -17.92 -3.97
C ASP A 148 3.03 -17.56 -2.88
N LYS A 149 4.27 -17.22 -3.23
CA LYS A 149 5.32 -16.88 -2.26
C LYS A 149 5.88 -15.48 -2.49
N ILE A 150 6.06 -14.77 -1.39
CA ILE A 150 6.75 -13.48 -1.34
C ILE A 150 7.88 -13.52 -0.32
N VAL A 151 8.94 -12.76 -0.57
CA VAL A 151 9.96 -12.43 0.43
C VAL A 151 9.93 -10.93 0.71
N MET A 152 9.98 -10.54 1.98
CA MET A 152 9.67 -9.17 2.38
C MET A 152 10.77 -8.56 3.24
N ARG A 153 11.12 -7.31 2.98
CA ARG A 153 12.00 -6.56 3.89
C ARG A 153 11.21 -6.15 5.13
N ILE A 154 11.55 -6.75 6.27
CA ILE A 154 10.91 -6.44 7.55
C ILE A 154 11.92 -5.72 8.46
N LEU A 155 11.61 -4.47 8.79
CA LEU A 155 12.39 -3.67 9.74
C LEU A 155 11.96 -3.99 11.17
N GLN A 156 12.86 -3.74 12.14
CA GLN A 156 12.61 -3.97 13.57
C GLN A 156 11.64 -2.90 14.14
N ARG A 157 10.37 -3.04 13.74
CA ARG A 157 9.21 -2.19 14.11
C ARG A 157 8.08 -3.09 14.61
N ASP A 158 6.85 -2.58 14.67
CA ASP A 158 5.73 -3.31 15.28
C ASP A 158 5.40 -4.62 14.57
N PHE A 159 5.41 -4.67 13.24
CA PHE A 159 5.19 -5.94 12.54
C PHE A 159 6.24 -7.01 12.92
N ASP A 160 7.54 -6.68 12.96
CA ASP A 160 8.58 -7.62 13.45
C ASP A 160 8.37 -8.03 14.91
N ALA A 161 7.93 -7.11 15.77
CA ALA A 161 7.63 -7.41 17.16
C ALA A 161 6.44 -8.37 17.29
N PHE A 162 5.40 -8.22 16.46
CA PHE A 162 4.24 -9.10 16.43
C PHE A 162 4.68 -10.52 16.01
N LEU A 163 5.53 -10.63 14.98
CA LEU A 163 6.07 -11.92 14.54
C LEU A 163 6.88 -12.62 15.64
N LYS A 164 7.71 -11.88 16.37
CA LYS A 164 8.49 -12.39 17.51
C LYS A 164 7.63 -12.89 18.68
N ARG A 165 6.39 -12.39 18.78
CA ARG A 165 5.39 -12.80 19.77
C ARG A 165 4.52 -13.98 19.31
N GLY A 166 4.77 -14.49 18.10
CA GLY A 166 4.12 -15.68 17.58
C GLY A 166 3.04 -15.42 16.53
N ASN A 167 2.78 -14.16 16.14
CA ASN A 167 1.93 -13.89 15.00
C ASN A 167 2.55 -14.49 13.73
N LYS A 168 1.72 -15.18 12.93
CA LYS A 168 2.16 -15.79 11.67
C LYS A 168 1.34 -15.35 10.48
N GLU A 169 0.06 -15.07 10.69
CA GLU A 169 -0.87 -14.68 9.64
C GLU A 169 -1.16 -13.18 9.67
N PHE A 170 -1.29 -12.58 8.50
CA PHE A 170 -1.53 -11.16 8.30
C PHE A 170 -2.21 -10.93 6.95
N ALA A 171 -2.79 -9.74 6.76
CA ALA A 171 -3.39 -9.33 5.50
C ALA A 171 -2.47 -8.37 4.74
N ILE A 172 -2.51 -8.41 3.42
CA ILE A 172 -1.87 -7.46 2.50
C ILE A 172 -2.98 -6.75 1.73
N CYS A 173 -3.06 -5.43 1.89
CA CYS A 173 -4.12 -4.59 1.33
C CYS A 173 -3.54 -3.69 0.22
N ILE A 174 -4.10 -3.76 -0.99
CA ILE A 174 -3.66 -2.98 -2.17
C ILE A 174 -4.83 -2.14 -2.69
N GLY A 175 -4.56 -0.88 -3.06
CA GLY A 175 -5.60 0.07 -3.44
C GLY A 175 -6.37 0.56 -2.22
N ASN A 176 -5.63 1.04 -1.22
CA ASN A 176 -6.17 1.58 0.03
C ASN A 176 -6.70 3.01 -0.18
N SER A 177 -7.63 3.46 0.68
CA SER A 177 -8.06 4.86 0.68
C SER A 177 -6.91 5.82 1.03
N MET A 178 -7.02 7.10 0.62
CA MET A 178 -6.03 8.13 0.96
C MET A 178 -5.69 8.22 2.47
N PRO A 179 -6.65 8.24 3.41
CA PRO A 179 -6.32 8.27 4.83
C PRO A 179 -5.54 7.04 5.30
N VAL A 180 -5.84 5.85 4.77
CA VAL A 180 -5.09 4.63 5.09
C VAL A 180 -3.69 4.68 4.52
N MET A 181 -3.54 5.13 3.26
CA MET A 181 -2.23 5.26 2.63
C MET A 181 -1.31 6.20 3.40
N VAL A 182 -1.81 7.37 3.83
CA VAL A 182 -1.05 8.34 4.62
C VAL A 182 -0.75 7.80 6.01
N ALA A 183 -1.76 7.23 6.70
CA ALA A 183 -1.59 6.77 8.07
C ALA A 183 -0.65 5.56 8.20
N ALA A 184 -0.67 4.61 7.26
CA ALA A 184 0.22 3.45 7.26
C ALA A 184 1.70 3.81 7.03
N ALA A 185 1.99 5.04 6.61
CA ALA A 185 3.35 5.57 6.50
C ALA A 185 3.78 6.39 7.74
N VAL A 186 2.88 6.63 8.69
CA VAL A 186 3.20 7.25 9.98
C VAL A 186 3.99 6.25 10.83
N SER A 187 5.10 6.70 11.43
CA SER A 187 5.74 5.94 12.52
C SER A 187 5.02 6.23 13.83
N ALA A 188 3.90 5.57 14.06
CA ALA A 188 3.12 5.75 15.27
C ALA A 188 3.87 5.22 16.51
N GLU A 189 3.56 5.78 17.68
CA GLU A 189 3.99 5.20 18.94
C GLU A 189 3.32 3.84 19.15
N ARG A 190 4.03 2.93 19.81
CA ARG A 190 3.51 1.59 20.10
C ARG A 190 2.18 1.67 20.86
N GLY A 191 1.18 0.95 20.35
CA GLY A 191 -0.18 0.93 20.90
C GLY A 191 -1.15 1.92 20.24
N LYS A 192 -0.69 2.82 19.37
CA LYS A 192 -1.56 3.64 18.50
C LYS A 192 -1.70 2.96 17.15
N SER A 193 -2.93 2.59 16.78
CA SER A 193 -3.17 1.96 15.48
C SER A 193 -3.18 2.99 14.35
N GLU A 194 -2.42 2.73 13.29
CA GLU A 194 -2.44 3.54 12.07
C GLU A 194 -3.84 3.56 11.42
N LEU A 195 -4.63 2.49 11.57
CA LEU A 195 -6.02 2.50 11.10
C LEU A 195 -6.91 3.43 11.94
N GLY A 196 -6.58 3.63 13.21
CA GLY A 196 -7.21 4.64 14.05
C GLY A 196 -6.83 6.06 13.66
N ILE A 197 -5.57 6.27 13.25
CA ILE A 197 -5.10 7.55 12.67
C ILE A 197 -5.83 7.81 11.34
N ALA A 198 -5.94 6.80 10.47
CA ALA A 198 -6.68 6.90 9.22
C ALA A 198 -8.13 7.34 9.45
N ASN A 199 -8.83 6.70 10.40
CA ASN A 199 -10.21 7.05 10.72
C ASN A 199 -10.35 8.43 11.39
N ALA A 200 -9.33 8.91 12.11
CA ALA A 200 -9.29 10.26 12.63
C ALA A 200 -9.05 11.33 11.54
N LEU A 201 -8.27 11.00 10.49
CA LEU A 201 -8.06 11.86 9.32
C LEU A 201 -9.34 12.03 8.50
N ALA A 202 -10.00 10.91 8.18
CA ALA A 202 -11.27 10.86 7.49
C ALA A 202 -11.96 9.52 7.78
N GLU A 203 -13.29 9.52 7.87
CA GLU A 203 -14.07 8.32 8.22
C GLU A 203 -13.60 7.11 7.39
N THR A 204 -13.11 6.10 8.12
CA THR A 204 -12.52 4.88 7.56
C THR A 204 -13.11 3.71 8.33
N ASN A 205 -13.87 2.87 7.63
CA ASN A 205 -14.40 1.63 8.18
C ASN A 205 -13.43 0.48 7.90
N LEU A 206 -13.42 -0.50 8.80
CA LEU A 206 -12.82 -1.81 8.56
C LEU A 206 -13.89 -2.78 8.09
N ILE A 207 -13.44 -3.77 7.33
CA ILE A 207 -14.22 -4.93 6.91
C ILE A 207 -13.55 -6.19 7.43
N GLU A 208 -14.30 -7.29 7.49
CA GLU A 208 -13.75 -8.60 7.86
C GLU A 208 -13.64 -9.50 6.62
N LEU A 209 -12.43 -9.94 6.31
CA LEU A 209 -12.12 -10.86 5.20
C LEU A 209 -11.11 -11.90 5.68
N GLY A 210 -11.39 -13.18 5.43
CA GLY A 210 -10.48 -14.28 5.79
C GLY A 210 -10.11 -14.33 7.29
N GLY A 211 -10.97 -13.84 8.18
CA GLY A 211 -10.70 -13.76 9.62
C GLY A 211 -9.90 -12.53 10.06
N HIS A 212 -9.59 -11.60 9.16
CA HIS A 212 -8.83 -10.39 9.45
C HIS A 212 -9.69 -9.13 9.32
N LYS A 213 -9.52 -8.20 10.28
CA LYS A 213 -10.09 -6.85 10.20
C LYS A 213 -9.14 -5.96 9.41
N VAL A 214 -9.57 -5.52 8.22
CA VAL A 214 -8.75 -4.80 7.25
C VAL A 214 -9.45 -3.55 6.73
N PRO A 215 -8.74 -2.52 6.27
CA PRO A 215 -9.37 -1.41 5.56
C PRO A 215 -9.95 -1.89 4.23
N GLU A 216 -11.05 -1.26 3.80
CA GLU A 216 -11.59 -1.52 2.47
C GLU A 216 -10.56 -1.16 1.38
N SER A 217 -10.22 -2.14 0.56
CA SER A 217 -9.15 -2.08 -0.44
C SER A 217 -9.59 -2.73 -1.75
N GLU A 218 -8.93 -2.46 -2.88
CA GLU A 218 -9.30 -3.12 -4.14
C GLU A 218 -8.97 -4.63 -4.11
N ILE A 219 -7.86 -5.00 -3.44
CA ILE A 219 -7.36 -6.37 -3.32
C ILE A 219 -6.88 -6.58 -1.88
N VAL A 220 -7.31 -7.69 -1.26
CA VAL A 220 -6.86 -8.14 0.06
C VAL A 220 -6.35 -9.57 -0.06
N MET A 221 -5.11 -9.82 0.36
CA MET A 221 -4.53 -11.16 0.39
C MET A 221 -4.22 -11.56 1.81
N ILE A 222 -4.61 -12.76 2.22
CA ILE A 222 -4.20 -13.32 3.51
C ILE A 222 -2.92 -14.11 3.29
N ALA A 223 -1.90 -13.84 4.09
CA ALA A 223 -0.60 -14.45 3.99
C ALA A 223 -0.13 -15.00 5.34
N GLU A 224 0.64 -16.08 5.29
CA GLU A 224 1.19 -16.73 6.47
C GLU A 224 2.71 -16.86 6.33
N MET A 225 3.44 -16.55 7.39
CA MET A 225 4.89 -16.76 7.47
C MET A 225 5.22 -18.24 7.30
N SER A 226 6.06 -18.56 6.32
CA SER A 226 6.44 -19.93 5.98
C SER A 226 7.48 -20.54 6.93
N GLY A 227 8.20 -19.69 7.68
CA GLY A 227 9.40 -20.09 8.44
C GLY A 227 10.67 -20.19 7.59
N GLU A 228 10.57 -20.04 6.27
CA GLU A 228 11.71 -20.01 5.34
C GLU A 228 12.28 -18.59 5.23
N GLU A 229 13.54 -18.50 4.79
CA GLU A 229 14.16 -17.25 4.35
C GLU A 229 14.63 -17.35 2.90
N HIS A 230 14.62 -16.23 2.18
CA HIS A 230 15.10 -16.11 0.81
C HIS A 230 15.91 -14.83 0.64
N ASP A 231 16.71 -14.76 -0.43
CA ASP A 231 17.35 -13.50 -0.83
C ASP A 231 16.28 -12.49 -1.25
N GLU A 232 16.32 -11.30 -0.67
CA GLU A 232 15.47 -10.16 -1.01
C GLU A 232 16.35 -9.02 -1.52
N GLY A 233 15.93 -8.41 -2.62
CA GLY A 233 16.70 -7.39 -3.33
C GLY A 233 17.57 -7.95 -4.47
N PRO A 234 18.38 -7.08 -5.11
CA PRO A 234 18.48 -5.66 -4.80
C PRO A 234 17.20 -4.93 -5.24
N PHE A 235 16.99 -3.74 -4.70
CA PHE A 235 15.77 -2.95 -4.94
C PHE A 235 16.09 -1.47 -4.84
N LEU A 236 15.49 -0.65 -5.70
CA LEU A 236 15.70 0.80 -5.61
C LEU A 236 15.02 1.38 -4.36
N ASP A 237 15.81 1.94 -3.46
CA ASP A 237 15.33 2.55 -2.23
C ASP A 237 14.72 3.94 -2.45
N LEU A 238 14.05 4.48 -1.43
CA LEU A 238 13.53 5.86 -1.38
C LEU A 238 14.61 6.90 -1.74
N THR A 239 15.85 6.66 -1.32
CA THR A 239 17.01 7.52 -1.60
C THR A 239 17.51 7.45 -3.05
N GLU A 240 16.83 6.70 -3.91
CA GLU A 240 17.23 6.40 -5.29
C GLU A 240 18.57 5.66 -5.39
N THR A 241 18.96 4.98 -4.31
CA THR A 241 20.13 4.11 -4.28
C THR A 241 19.70 2.64 -4.26
N PRO A 242 20.45 1.73 -4.90
CA PRO A 242 20.17 0.31 -4.79
C PRO A 242 20.42 -0.18 -3.35
N ASP A 243 19.39 -0.74 -2.72
CA ASP A 243 19.55 -1.49 -1.47
C ASP A 243 20.12 -2.88 -1.77
N ILE A 244 20.97 -3.37 -0.88
CA ILE A 244 21.70 -4.63 -1.05
C ILE A 244 20.81 -5.85 -0.83
N VAL A 245 21.25 -6.99 -1.38
CA VAL A 245 20.64 -8.30 -1.16
C VAL A 245 20.85 -8.76 0.29
N ARG A 246 19.80 -9.24 0.95
CA ARG A 246 19.88 -9.87 2.29
C ARG A 246 18.91 -11.05 2.40
N LYS A 247 19.22 -12.01 3.28
CA LYS A 247 18.23 -13.01 3.70
C LYS A 247 17.10 -12.32 4.46
N GLN A 248 15.87 -12.59 4.04
CA GLN A 248 14.64 -12.06 4.63
C GLN A 248 13.57 -13.14 4.67
N ARG A 249 12.52 -12.90 5.47
CA ARG A 249 11.46 -13.88 5.74
C ARG A 249 10.52 -14.05 4.55
N VAL A 250 10.15 -15.30 4.30
CA VAL A 250 9.20 -15.69 3.25
C VAL A 250 7.80 -15.90 3.83
N ALA A 251 6.79 -15.38 3.15
CA ALA A 251 5.38 -15.66 3.43
C ALA A 251 4.70 -16.32 2.23
N ARG A 252 3.70 -17.16 2.51
CA ARG A 252 2.86 -17.81 1.51
C ARG A 252 1.47 -17.16 1.52
N ILE A 253 0.94 -16.86 0.35
CA ILE A 253 -0.44 -16.39 0.18
C ILE A 253 -1.40 -17.57 0.38
N LYS A 254 -2.40 -17.39 1.23
CA LYS A 254 -3.41 -18.40 1.61
C LYS A 254 -4.73 -18.15 0.91
N GLN A 255 -5.14 -16.89 0.82
CA GLN A 255 -6.41 -16.48 0.22
C GLN A 255 -6.24 -15.15 -0.49
N VAL A 256 -7.02 -14.94 -1.55
CA VAL A 256 -7.08 -13.67 -2.28
C VAL A 256 -8.54 -13.26 -2.39
N PHE A 257 -8.87 -12.08 -1.88
CA PHE A 257 -10.15 -11.42 -2.04
C PHE A 257 -9.95 -10.17 -2.89
N MET A 258 -10.86 -9.93 -3.84
CA MET A 258 -10.79 -8.73 -4.68
C MET A 258 -12.18 -8.23 -5.00
N LYS A 259 -12.28 -6.91 -5.20
CA LYS A 259 -13.50 -6.31 -5.72
C LYS A 259 -13.78 -6.74 -7.15
N GLU A 260 -15.02 -6.55 -7.60
CA GLU A 260 -15.32 -6.65 -9.03
C GLU A 260 -14.55 -5.58 -9.83
N ASN A 261 -13.92 -6.04 -10.92
CA ASN A 261 -13.04 -5.25 -11.79
C ASN A 261 -12.00 -4.41 -11.00
N PRO A 262 -11.13 -5.07 -10.22
CA PRO A 262 -10.27 -4.38 -9.26
C PRO A 262 -9.23 -3.50 -9.98
N LEU A 263 -8.89 -2.39 -9.33
CA LEU A 263 -7.77 -1.53 -9.73
C LEU A 263 -6.52 -1.95 -8.95
N TYR A 264 -5.44 -2.30 -9.64
CA TYR A 264 -4.16 -2.54 -9.00
C TYR A 264 -3.43 -1.20 -8.80
N HIS A 265 -3.20 -0.81 -7.55
CA HIS A 265 -2.41 0.37 -7.22
C HIS A 265 -0.93 0.05 -7.33
N ALA A 266 -0.20 0.75 -8.19
CA ALA A 266 1.25 0.67 -8.34
C ALA A 266 1.91 1.90 -7.72
N LEU A 267 2.95 1.68 -6.91
CA LEU A 267 3.77 2.72 -6.32
C LEU A 267 5.19 2.61 -6.85
N LEU A 268 5.74 3.70 -7.39
CA LEU A 268 7.09 3.71 -7.97
C LEU A 268 8.13 3.90 -6.86
N PRO A 269 9.05 2.94 -6.64
CA PRO A 269 10.16 3.14 -5.69
C PRO A 269 11.06 4.29 -6.15
N GLY A 270 11.49 5.14 -5.23
CA GLY A 270 12.16 6.43 -5.52
C GLY A 270 11.27 7.53 -6.15
N GLY A 271 10.01 7.23 -6.51
CA GLY A 271 9.09 8.19 -7.11
C GLY A 271 8.50 9.20 -6.10
N LEU A 272 7.80 10.21 -6.62
CA LEU A 272 7.19 11.25 -5.77
C LEU A 272 6.15 10.71 -4.79
N GLU A 273 5.30 9.77 -5.21
CA GLU A 273 4.35 9.10 -4.31
C GLU A 273 5.04 8.46 -3.11
N HIS A 274 6.16 7.76 -3.35
CA HIS A 274 6.95 7.17 -2.27
C HIS A 274 7.55 8.25 -1.34
N LYS A 275 8.07 9.35 -1.91
CA LYS A 275 8.63 10.47 -1.16
C LYS A 275 7.60 11.24 -0.35
N VAL A 276 6.42 11.46 -0.90
CA VAL A 276 5.31 12.12 -0.20
C VAL A 276 4.86 11.24 0.97
N LEU A 277 4.62 9.95 0.74
CA LEU A 277 4.19 9.03 1.80
C LEU A 277 5.23 8.89 2.91
N MET A 278 6.53 8.85 2.60
CA MET A 278 7.57 8.70 3.63
C MET A 278 7.99 10.02 4.29
N GLY A 279 7.88 11.15 3.58
CA GLY A 279 8.32 12.47 4.04
C GLY A 279 7.23 13.24 4.77
N MET A 280 6.03 13.33 4.20
CA MET A 280 4.95 14.16 4.74
C MET A 280 4.54 13.74 6.17
N PRO A 281 4.43 12.45 6.52
CA PRO A 281 4.13 12.03 7.89
C PRO A 281 5.22 12.33 8.93
N ARG A 282 6.42 12.73 8.50
CA ARG A 282 7.49 13.21 9.40
C ARG A 282 7.38 14.70 9.72
N GLU A 283 6.70 15.48 8.89
CA GLU A 283 6.54 16.92 9.11
C GLU A 283 5.88 17.25 10.46
N PRO A 284 4.81 16.56 10.91
CA PRO A 284 4.23 16.79 12.23
C PRO A 284 5.20 16.56 13.40
N THR A 285 6.14 15.63 13.26
CA THR A 285 7.13 15.36 14.32
C THR A 285 8.18 16.46 14.39
N ILE A 286 8.61 17.01 13.25
CA ILE A 286 9.60 18.09 13.18
C ILE A 286 8.97 19.42 13.60
N PHE A 287 7.72 19.69 13.23
CA PHE A 287 7.03 20.94 13.56
C PHE A 287 6.84 21.15 15.08
N ARG A 288 6.96 20.09 15.87
CA ARG A 288 6.84 20.13 17.34
C ARG A 288 8.16 20.34 18.07
N GLU A 289 9.29 20.22 17.39
CA GLU A 289 10.62 20.52 17.93
C GLU A 289 10.91 22.02 17.87
#